data_AF-A0A1E3NNQ4-F1
#
_entry.id   AF-A0A1E3NNQ4-F1
#
_cell.length_a   1.000
_cell.length_b   1.000
_cell.length_c   1.000
_cell.angle_alpha   90.00
_cell.angle_beta   90.00
_cell.angle_gamma   90.00
#
_symmetry.space_group_name_H-M   'P 1'
#
loop_
_entity.id
_entity.type
_entity.pdbx_description
1 polymer ?
#
loop_
_entity_poly.entity_id
_entity_poly.type
_entity_poly.pdbx_seq_one_letter_code
_entity_poly.pdbx_strand_id
1 'polypeptide(L)'
;MAISHNSPVKKIQKSIISGSQSSVSATDRGGIAIGDDPDDVWNKTRAACVKAVMKTFETEKNRHKDVEWRESPQSAASKYEQCLFKKNSYSLNAYKLRFRKDLTALKNSKTEFALDILAGELDIDDFVSFDEKDLISKKQQAKDSKLLDEELKNKMGKQFPTNINQIKNQNVFIGEKWGISESAAKIDPDFDED
;
A
#
# COMPACT_ATOMS: atom_id res chain seq x y z
N MET A 1 -51.01 78.77 19.25
CA MET A 1 -49.76 79.37 19.76
C MET A 1 -48.74 78.26 19.94
N ALA A 2 -47.58 78.42 19.30
CA ALA A 2 -46.27 77.78 19.52
C ALA A 2 -45.63 77.43 18.16
N ILE A 3 -44.67 78.27 17.80
CA ILE A 3 -43.75 78.19 16.66
C ILE A 3 -42.62 77.21 17.04
N SER A 4 -42.03 76.49 16.07
CA SER A 4 -40.56 76.48 15.86
C SER A 4 -39.98 75.20 15.23
N HIS A 5 -39.69 75.33 13.94
CA HIS A 5 -38.42 75.05 13.25
C HIS A 5 -37.87 73.62 12.99
N ASN A 6 -37.75 73.39 11.67
CA ASN A 6 -36.61 72.85 10.91
C ASN A 6 -36.30 71.34 10.87
N SER A 7 -36.73 70.72 9.76
CA SER A 7 -35.96 69.73 8.97
C SER A 7 -34.67 70.39 8.38
N PRO A 8 -33.58 69.68 8.00
CA PRO A 8 -33.61 68.58 7.02
C PRO A 8 -32.55 67.44 7.15
N VAL A 9 -32.84 66.40 6.39
CA VAL A 9 -32.01 65.24 6.02
C VAL A 9 -30.64 65.66 5.44
N LYS A 10 -29.56 65.00 5.88
CA LYS A 10 -28.33 64.82 5.07
C LYS A 10 -27.82 63.37 5.07
N LYS A 11 -27.61 62.95 3.83
CA LYS A 11 -27.17 61.69 3.22
C LYS A 11 -25.72 61.25 3.55
N ILE A 12 -25.52 59.91 3.50
CA ILE A 12 -24.50 59.15 2.73
C ILE A 12 -23.10 58.83 3.34
N GLN A 13 -22.75 57.55 3.13
CA GLN A 13 -21.45 56.85 3.02
C GLN A 13 -20.54 56.68 4.25
N LYS A 14 -20.34 55.42 4.66
CA LYS A 14 -19.00 54.93 5.03
C LYS A 14 -18.64 53.69 4.22
N SER A 15 -17.53 53.85 3.51
CA SER A 15 -16.85 52.96 2.59
C SER A 15 -16.01 51.89 3.29
N ILE A 16 -15.69 50.87 2.50
CA ILE A 16 -14.82 49.72 2.74
C ILE A 16 -13.33 50.17 2.83
N ILE A 17 -12.49 49.46 3.61
CA ILE A 17 -11.20 48.82 3.23
C ILE A 17 -10.16 48.75 4.39
N SER A 18 -9.62 47.53 4.53
CA SER A 18 -8.31 47.07 5.01
C SER A 18 -7.90 47.21 6.48
N GLY A 19 -7.64 46.06 7.10
CA GLY A 19 -6.84 45.90 8.31
C GLY A 19 -6.59 44.43 8.57
N SER A 20 -5.75 43.81 7.72
CA SER A 20 -5.28 42.43 7.85
C SER A 20 -4.69 42.17 9.23
N GLN A 21 -5.30 41.26 9.99
CA GLN A 21 -4.60 40.53 11.04
C GLN A 21 -4.49 39.07 10.64
N SER A 22 -3.28 38.75 10.21
CA SER A 22 -2.77 37.44 9.91
C SER A 22 -2.97 36.48 11.09
N SER A 23 -3.84 35.48 10.95
CA SER A 23 -3.69 34.21 11.65
C SER A 23 -3.11 33.20 10.67
N VAL A 24 -1.79 33.26 10.53
CA VAL A 24 -1.03 32.15 9.98
C VAL A 24 -0.94 31.09 11.08
N SER A 25 -1.70 30.01 10.93
CA SER A 25 -1.39 28.71 11.52
C SER A 25 -1.69 27.66 10.46
N ALA A 26 -0.69 27.38 9.63
CA ALA A 26 0.21 26.24 9.79
C ALA A 26 -0.35 25.01 9.06
N THR A 27 0.15 24.83 7.84
CA THR A 27 0.52 23.53 7.25
C THR A 27 -0.40 22.34 7.55
N ASP A 28 -1.17 21.94 6.53
CA ASP A 28 -0.90 20.71 5.78
C ASP A 28 0.15 19.78 6.42
N ARG A 29 -0.23 19.06 7.47
CA ARG A 29 0.38 17.81 7.92
C ARG A 29 -0.71 17.01 8.65
N GLY A 30 -0.92 15.77 8.22
CA GLY A 30 -1.90 14.86 8.80
C GLY A 30 -1.62 14.49 10.26
N GLY A 31 -1.94 15.41 11.18
CA GLY A 31 -2.01 15.17 12.61
C GLY A 31 -3.45 14.93 13.01
N ILE A 32 -3.77 13.70 13.41
CA ILE A 32 -5.06 13.34 14.00
C ILE A 32 -5.13 14.05 15.36
N ALA A 33 -6.12 14.92 15.55
CA ALA A 33 -6.35 15.57 16.83
C ALA A 33 -6.90 14.54 17.84
N ILE A 34 -6.42 14.62 19.09
CA ILE A 34 -6.91 13.78 20.18
C ILE A 34 -8.36 14.21 20.46
N GLY A 35 -9.32 13.38 20.06
CA GLY A 35 -10.75 13.66 20.15
C GLY A 35 -11.56 13.40 18.86
N ASP A 36 -10.91 13.02 17.75
CA ASP A 36 -11.63 12.60 16.54
C ASP A 36 -12.51 11.37 16.85
N ASP A 37 -13.83 11.54 16.69
CA ASP A 37 -14.80 10.46 16.74
C ASP A 37 -14.33 9.30 15.83
N PRO A 38 -14.33 8.04 16.28
CA PRO A 38 -13.92 6.91 15.45
C PRO A 38 -14.65 6.86 14.09
N ASP A 39 -15.89 7.35 14.00
CA ASP A 39 -16.64 7.42 12.75
C ASP A 39 -16.09 8.50 11.79
N ASP A 40 -15.51 9.58 12.32
CA ASP A 40 -14.85 10.62 11.52
C ASP A 40 -13.57 10.08 10.86
N VAL A 41 -12.78 9.28 11.58
CA VAL A 41 -11.59 8.63 11.03
C VAL A 41 -11.93 7.68 9.89
N TRP A 42 -13.02 6.92 10.03
CA TRP A 42 -13.52 6.05 8.97
C TRP A 42 -13.95 6.86 7.75
N ASN A 43 -14.81 7.86 7.92
CA ASN A 43 -15.31 8.67 6.81
C ASN A 43 -14.19 9.39 6.06
N LYS A 44 -13.23 9.99 6.78
CA LYS A 44 -12.02 10.59 6.19
C LYS A 44 -11.21 9.56 5.39
N THR A 45 -11.02 8.35 5.94
CA THR A 45 -10.25 7.29 5.26
C THR A 45 -10.98 6.82 4.00
N ARG A 46 -12.29 6.58 4.07
CA ARG A 46 -13.11 6.13 2.95
C ARG A 46 -13.12 7.15 1.81
N ALA A 47 -13.31 8.43 2.12
CA ALA A 47 -13.24 9.51 1.14
C ALA A 47 -11.86 9.60 0.47
N ALA A 48 -10.78 9.44 1.24
CA ALA A 48 -9.42 9.41 0.71
C ALA A 48 -9.20 8.20 -0.23
N CYS A 49 -9.77 7.04 0.10
CA CYS A 49 -9.70 5.84 -0.76
C CYS A 49 -10.38 6.07 -2.10
N VAL A 50 -11.62 6.59 -2.12
CA VAL A 50 -12.34 6.92 -3.37
C VAL A 50 -11.50 7.88 -4.21
N LYS A 51 -11.01 8.96 -3.61
CA LYS A 51 -10.23 9.98 -4.34
C LYS A 51 -8.95 9.42 -4.95
N ALA A 52 -8.25 8.54 -4.23
CA ALA A 52 -7.03 7.92 -4.71
C ALA A 52 -7.29 6.95 -5.89
N VAL A 53 -8.35 6.15 -5.81
CA VAL A 53 -8.73 5.19 -6.88
C VAL A 53 -9.31 5.91 -8.09
N MET A 54 -10.13 6.94 -7.87
CA MET A 54 -10.64 7.80 -8.93
C MET A 54 -9.48 8.40 -9.73
N LYS A 55 -8.45 8.93 -9.05
CA LYS A 55 -7.26 9.49 -9.71
C LYS A 55 -6.53 8.45 -10.56
N THR A 56 -6.44 7.19 -10.11
CA THR A 56 -5.80 6.13 -10.89
C THR A 56 -6.60 5.77 -12.13
N PHE A 57 -7.92 5.63 -12.00
CA PHE A 57 -8.80 5.38 -13.14
C PHE A 57 -8.81 6.52 -14.15
N GLU A 58 -8.79 7.76 -13.68
CA GLU A 58 -8.75 8.94 -14.55
C GLU A 58 -7.41 9.05 -15.28
N THR A 59 -6.31 8.64 -14.64
CA THR A 59 -4.99 8.57 -15.29
C THR A 59 -5.00 7.55 -16.43
N GLU A 60 -5.54 6.35 -16.22
CA GLU A 60 -5.62 5.31 -17.26
C GLU A 60 -6.59 5.68 -18.38
N LYS A 61 -7.74 6.29 -18.03
CA LYS A 61 -8.70 6.81 -19.02
C LYS A 61 -8.06 7.84 -19.95
N ASN A 62 -7.25 8.75 -19.40
CA ASN A 62 -6.55 9.76 -20.18
C ASN A 62 -5.44 9.20 -21.06
N ARG A 63 -4.86 8.07 -20.65
CA ARG A 63 -3.81 7.36 -21.40
C ARG A 63 -4.38 6.56 -22.57
N HIS A 64 -5.59 6.02 -22.43
CA HIS A 64 -6.26 5.14 -23.40
C HIS A 64 -7.52 5.79 -24.00
N LYS A 65 -7.36 6.91 -24.70
CA LYS A 65 -8.51 7.66 -25.25
C LYS A 65 -9.34 6.91 -26.29
N ASP A 66 -8.76 5.89 -26.90
CA ASP A 66 -9.35 5.11 -28.00
C ASP A 66 -10.23 3.95 -27.52
N VAL A 67 -10.31 3.72 -26.20
CA VAL A 67 -11.10 2.62 -25.60
C VAL A 67 -12.50 3.11 -25.24
N GLU A 68 -13.51 2.30 -25.54
CA GLU A 68 -14.88 2.55 -25.08
C GLU A 68 -15.02 2.19 -23.59
N TRP A 69 -15.41 3.18 -22.79
CA TRP A 69 -15.54 3.03 -21.34
C TRP A 69 -16.98 2.70 -20.97
N ARG A 70 -17.20 1.55 -20.34
CA ARG A 70 -18.51 1.20 -19.76
C ARG A 70 -18.78 1.95 -18.47
N GLU A 71 -17.76 2.15 -17.64
CA GLU A 71 -17.89 2.81 -16.34
C GLU A 71 -17.18 4.17 -16.30
N SER A 72 -17.77 5.11 -15.56
CA SER A 72 -17.08 6.36 -15.23
C SER A 72 -16.08 6.12 -14.11
N PRO A 73 -14.90 6.80 -14.10
CA PRO A 73 -13.93 6.69 -13.02
C PRO A 73 -14.51 6.91 -11.62
N GLN A 74 -15.45 7.85 -11.49
CA GLN A 74 -16.14 8.16 -10.24
C GLN A 74 -17.06 7.00 -9.79
N SER A 75 -17.84 6.43 -10.70
CA SER A 75 -18.72 5.28 -10.41
C SER A 75 -17.89 4.08 -9.96
N ALA A 76 -16.89 3.71 -10.75
CA ALA A 76 -16.03 2.56 -10.46
C ALA A 76 -15.30 2.72 -9.12
N ALA A 77 -14.76 3.91 -8.83
CA ALA A 77 -14.08 4.18 -7.56
C ALA A 77 -15.03 4.08 -6.35
N SER A 78 -16.26 4.56 -6.50
CA SER A 78 -17.27 4.50 -5.44
C SER A 78 -17.74 3.08 -5.18
N LYS A 79 -17.98 2.29 -6.24
CA LYS A 79 -18.33 0.86 -6.14
C LYS A 79 -17.21 0.08 -5.46
N TYR A 80 -15.97 0.24 -5.92
CA TYR A 80 -14.80 -0.42 -5.33
C TYR A 80 -14.70 -0.16 -3.82
N GLU A 81 -14.87 1.10 -3.40
CA GLU A 81 -14.82 1.45 -1.99
C GLU A 81 -15.92 0.77 -1.19
N GLN A 82 -17.15 0.74 -1.70
CA GLN A 82 -18.28 0.06 -1.05
C GLN A 82 -18.03 -1.45 -0.90
N CYS A 83 -17.51 -2.09 -1.95
CA CYS A 83 -17.18 -3.52 -1.95
C CYS A 83 -16.07 -3.84 -0.94
N LEU A 84 -15.02 -3.02 -0.91
CA LEU A 84 -13.91 -3.17 0.04
C LEU A 84 -14.37 -2.93 1.49
N PHE A 85 -15.17 -1.90 1.73
CA PHE A 85 -15.70 -1.60 3.06
C PHE A 85 -16.61 -2.72 3.56
N LYS A 86 -17.48 -3.26 2.71
CA LYS A 86 -18.38 -4.37 3.07
C LYS A 86 -17.62 -5.60 3.56
N LYS A 87 -16.45 -5.91 2.97
CA LYS A 87 -15.61 -7.05 3.36
C LYS A 87 -14.73 -6.78 4.58
N ASN A 88 -14.22 -5.56 4.73
CA ASN A 88 -13.18 -5.24 5.71
C ASN A 88 -13.62 -4.24 6.80
N SER A 89 -14.92 -4.00 6.98
CA SER A 89 -15.48 -3.06 7.97
C SER A 89 -15.12 -3.38 9.41
N TYR A 90 -14.79 -4.65 9.71
CA TYR A 90 -14.44 -5.10 11.05
C TYR A 90 -13.10 -4.53 11.56
N SER A 91 -12.20 -4.10 10.68
CA SER A 91 -10.88 -3.59 11.06
C SER A 91 -10.36 -2.53 10.09
N LEU A 92 -10.19 -1.31 10.60
CA LEU A 92 -9.62 -0.19 9.84
C LEU A 92 -8.20 -0.49 9.33
N ASN A 93 -7.41 -1.23 10.10
CA ASN A 93 -6.05 -1.59 9.70
C ASN A 93 -6.06 -2.64 8.57
N ALA A 94 -6.92 -3.64 8.65
CA ALA A 94 -7.08 -4.62 7.57
C ALA A 94 -7.61 -3.96 6.29
N TYR A 95 -8.59 -3.06 6.42
CA TYR A 95 -9.09 -2.23 5.33
C TYR A 95 -7.97 -1.41 4.66
N LYS A 96 -7.20 -0.65 5.44
CA LYS A 96 -6.08 0.17 4.94
C LYS A 96 -4.99 -0.67 4.29
N LEU A 97 -4.66 -1.83 4.86
CA LEU A 97 -3.65 -2.71 4.30
C LEU A 97 -4.10 -3.27 2.94
N ARG A 98 -5.33 -3.77 2.87
CA ARG A 98 -5.88 -4.32 1.63
C ARG A 98 -5.97 -3.25 0.54
N PHE A 99 -6.49 -2.07 0.89
CA PHE A 99 -6.54 -0.91 0.01
C PHE A 99 -5.17 -0.58 -0.62
N ARG A 100 -4.08 -0.61 0.16
CA ARG A 100 -2.74 -0.31 -0.36
C ARG A 100 -2.28 -1.35 -1.39
N LYS A 101 -2.58 -2.63 -1.17
CA LYS A 101 -2.22 -3.71 -2.10
C LYS A 101 -2.98 -3.56 -3.41
N ASP A 102 -4.30 -3.41 -3.31
CA ASP A 102 -5.19 -3.21 -4.46
C ASP A 102 -4.81 -1.94 -5.24
N LEU A 103 -4.55 -0.81 -4.55
CA LEU A 103 -4.12 0.44 -5.20
C LEU A 103 -2.76 0.29 -5.90
N THR A 104 -1.86 -0.52 -5.35
CA THR A 104 -0.56 -0.78 -5.98
C THR A 104 -0.73 -1.60 -7.26
N ALA A 105 -1.63 -2.59 -7.25
CA ALA A 105 -2.00 -3.35 -8.43
C ALA A 105 -2.66 -2.45 -9.50
N LEU A 106 -3.66 -1.65 -9.12
CA LEU A 106 -4.36 -0.73 -10.03
C LEU A 106 -3.44 0.32 -10.68
N LYS A 107 -2.40 0.79 -9.97
CA LYS A 107 -1.40 1.71 -10.52
C LYS A 107 -0.41 1.06 -11.46
N ASN A 108 -0.28 -0.27 -11.40
CA ASN A 108 0.71 -0.98 -12.20
C ASN A 108 0.14 -1.23 -13.61
N SER A 109 0.63 -0.45 -14.57
CA SER A 109 0.25 -0.53 -15.97
C SER A 109 0.44 -1.91 -16.62
N LYS A 110 1.27 -2.79 -16.05
CA LYS A 110 1.47 -4.16 -16.55
C LYS A 110 0.34 -5.11 -16.17
N THR A 111 -0.44 -4.78 -15.15
CA THR A 111 -1.52 -5.64 -14.65
C THR A 111 -2.82 -5.43 -15.41
N GLU A 112 -2.99 -4.26 -16.03
CA GLU A 112 -4.16 -3.88 -16.85
C GLU A 112 -5.51 -3.88 -16.09
N PHE A 113 -5.54 -4.23 -14.80
CA PHE A 113 -6.76 -4.26 -13.97
C PHE A 113 -7.58 -2.97 -14.01
N ALA A 114 -6.93 -1.81 -13.98
CA ALA A 114 -7.64 -0.53 -14.02
C ALA A 114 -8.33 -0.29 -15.37
N LEU A 115 -7.78 -0.82 -16.46
CA LEU A 115 -8.39 -0.76 -17.78
C LEU A 115 -9.54 -1.76 -17.87
N ASP A 116 -9.30 -3.01 -17.46
CA ASP A 116 -10.28 -4.10 -17.49
C ASP A 116 -11.55 -3.73 -16.68
N ILE A 117 -11.38 -3.08 -15.53
CA ILE A 117 -12.50 -2.60 -14.69
C ILE A 117 -13.29 -1.49 -15.40
N LEU A 118 -12.61 -0.52 -16.03
CA LEU A 118 -13.30 0.60 -16.69
C LEU A 118 -13.97 0.19 -18.02
N ALA A 119 -13.39 -0.78 -18.72
CA ALA A 119 -13.96 -1.41 -19.90
C ALA A 119 -15.13 -2.34 -19.54
N GLY A 120 -15.21 -2.79 -18.28
CA GLY A 120 -16.21 -3.74 -17.79
C GLY A 120 -15.90 -5.19 -18.16
N GLU A 121 -14.64 -5.50 -18.45
CA GLU A 121 -14.16 -6.87 -18.65
C GLU A 121 -13.94 -7.60 -17.31
N LEU A 122 -13.60 -6.84 -16.26
CA LEU A 122 -13.43 -7.34 -14.91
C LEU A 122 -14.44 -6.69 -13.96
N ASP A 123 -15.20 -7.51 -13.24
CA ASP A 123 -16.10 -7.02 -12.21
C ASP A 123 -15.34 -6.57 -10.96
N ILE A 124 -15.82 -5.51 -10.33
CA ILE A 124 -15.19 -4.90 -9.15
C ILE A 124 -15.32 -5.83 -7.94
N ASP A 125 -16.44 -6.54 -7.82
CA ASP A 125 -16.66 -7.49 -6.73
C ASP A 125 -15.66 -8.66 -6.78
N ASP A 126 -15.37 -9.15 -7.99
CA ASP A 126 -14.36 -10.19 -8.23
C ASP A 126 -12.95 -9.68 -7.92
N PHE A 127 -12.61 -8.47 -8.40
CA PHE A 127 -11.30 -7.86 -8.13
C PHE A 127 -11.02 -7.72 -6.62
N VAL A 128 -12.00 -7.26 -5.85
CA VAL A 128 -11.85 -7.13 -4.38
C VAL A 128 -11.75 -8.51 -3.70
N SER A 129 -12.21 -9.59 -4.36
CA SER A 129 -12.11 -10.97 -3.85
C SER A 129 -10.75 -11.62 -4.11
N PHE A 130 -9.93 -11.10 -5.02
CA PHE A 130 -8.66 -11.72 -5.40
C PHE A 130 -7.70 -11.89 -4.23
N ASP A 131 -6.91 -12.95 -4.24
CA ASP A 131 -5.82 -13.09 -3.29
C ASP A 131 -4.60 -12.28 -3.76
N GLU A 132 -3.64 -12.07 -2.86
CA GLU A 132 -2.42 -11.32 -3.17
C GLU A 132 -1.61 -11.92 -4.32
N LYS A 133 -1.75 -13.23 -4.52
CA LYS A 133 -1.13 -13.99 -5.60
C LYS A 133 -1.75 -13.71 -6.96
N ASP A 134 -3.00 -13.25 -6.98
CA ASP A 134 -3.77 -12.98 -8.19
C ASP A 134 -3.70 -11.50 -8.59
N LEU A 135 -3.26 -10.62 -7.68
CA LEU A 135 -3.02 -9.19 -7.92
C LEU A 135 -1.72 -8.91 -8.70
N ILE A 136 -1.17 -9.91 -9.38
CA ILE A 136 0.04 -9.79 -10.22
C ILE A 136 -0.32 -9.80 -11.70
N SER A 137 0.52 -9.17 -12.52
CA SER A 137 0.33 -9.16 -13.97
C SER A 137 0.33 -10.58 -14.52
N LYS A 138 -0.50 -10.89 -15.53
CA LYS A 138 -0.47 -12.16 -16.28
C LYS A 138 0.96 -12.51 -16.75
N LYS A 139 1.78 -11.51 -17.09
CA LYS A 139 3.20 -11.69 -17.47
C LYS A 139 4.09 -12.06 -16.29
N GLN A 140 3.80 -11.56 -15.09
CA GLN A 140 4.53 -11.91 -13.87
C GLN A 140 4.10 -13.30 -13.38
N GLN A 141 2.80 -13.60 -13.41
CA GLN A 141 2.27 -14.93 -13.10
C GLN A 141 2.91 -16.02 -13.97
N ALA A 142 3.10 -15.74 -15.27
CA ALA A 142 3.79 -16.64 -16.20
C ALA A 142 5.31 -16.78 -15.94
N LYS A 143 5.95 -15.80 -15.31
CA LYS A 143 7.36 -15.90 -14.89
C LYS A 143 7.48 -16.70 -13.60
N ASP A 144 6.58 -16.44 -12.66
CA ASP A 144 6.55 -17.12 -11.36
C ASP A 144 6.20 -18.60 -11.54
N SER A 145 5.30 -18.95 -12.46
CA SER A 145 5.01 -20.34 -12.81
C SER A 145 6.21 -21.03 -13.46
N LYS A 146 6.92 -20.36 -14.38
CA LYS A 146 8.15 -20.89 -14.97
C LYS A 146 9.25 -21.12 -13.94
N LEU A 147 9.44 -20.17 -13.03
CA LEU A 147 10.42 -20.29 -11.96
C LEU A 147 10.04 -21.43 -11.00
N LEU A 148 8.76 -21.56 -10.67
CA LEU A 148 8.26 -22.69 -9.88
C LEU A 148 8.48 -24.03 -10.58
N ASP A 149 8.23 -24.12 -11.90
CA ASP A 149 8.47 -25.32 -12.70
C ASP A 149 9.97 -25.64 -12.77
N GLU A 150 10.85 -24.64 -12.88
CA GLU A 150 12.30 -24.80 -12.83
C GLU A 150 12.77 -25.26 -11.44
N GLU A 151 12.21 -24.70 -10.36
CA GLU A 151 12.49 -25.16 -9.00
C GLU A 151 12.01 -26.59 -8.76
N LEU A 152 10.80 -26.94 -9.23
CA LEU A 152 10.26 -28.29 -9.12
C LEU A 152 11.13 -29.27 -9.91
N LYS A 153 11.53 -28.93 -11.13
CA LYS A 153 12.47 -29.73 -11.92
C LYS A 153 13.84 -29.84 -11.25
N ASN A 154 14.35 -28.80 -10.62
CA ASN A 154 15.60 -28.85 -9.87
C ASN A 154 15.49 -29.68 -8.58
N LYS A 155 14.32 -29.66 -7.91
CA LYS A 155 14.04 -30.47 -6.71
C LYS A 155 13.79 -31.94 -7.05
N MET A 156 13.15 -32.23 -8.20
CA MET A 156 12.94 -33.59 -8.72
C MET A 156 14.19 -34.17 -9.40
N GLY A 157 14.97 -33.33 -10.08
CA GLY A 157 16.22 -33.70 -10.77
C GLY A 157 17.38 -33.93 -9.81
N LYS A 158 17.30 -33.43 -8.56
CA LYS A 158 18.13 -33.91 -7.46
C LYS A 158 17.62 -35.29 -7.03
N GLN A 159 18.03 -36.33 -7.76
CA GLN A 159 18.09 -37.66 -7.17
C GLN A 159 18.91 -37.55 -5.87
N PHE A 160 18.27 -37.82 -4.73
CA PHE A 160 19.01 -38.05 -3.50
C PHE A 160 20.03 -39.16 -3.78
N PRO A 161 21.31 -38.99 -3.38
CA PRO A 161 22.30 -40.03 -3.59
C PRO A 161 21.79 -41.29 -2.93
N THR A 162 21.56 -42.33 -3.73
CA THR A 162 20.95 -43.58 -3.27
C THR A 162 21.94 -44.37 -2.40
N ASN A 163 23.21 -43.96 -2.41
CA ASN A 163 24.29 -44.49 -1.59
C ASN A 163 25.31 -43.38 -1.27
N ILE A 164 25.87 -43.42 -0.05
CA ILE A 164 26.88 -42.47 0.48
C ILE A 164 28.08 -42.29 -0.48
N ASN A 165 28.43 -43.34 -1.23
CA ASN A 165 29.56 -43.36 -2.16
C ASN A 165 29.36 -42.53 -3.45
N GLN A 166 28.15 -42.03 -3.73
CA GLN A 166 27.84 -41.18 -4.89
C GLN A 166 28.15 -39.70 -4.66
N ILE A 167 28.43 -39.32 -3.42
CA ILE A 167 28.98 -38.00 -3.10
C ILE A 167 30.43 -38.04 -3.56
N LYS A 168 30.70 -37.58 -4.79
CA LYS A 168 32.08 -37.31 -5.22
C LYS A 168 32.64 -36.27 -4.26
N ASN A 169 33.56 -36.71 -3.40
CA ASN A 169 34.49 -35.86 -2.68
C ASN A 169 35.21 -34.98 -3.70
N GLN A 170 34.67 -33.80 -4.00
CA GLN A 170 35.53 -32.71 -4.40
C GLN A 170 36.40 -32.45 -3.18
N ASN A 171 37.72 -32.63 -3.36
CA ASN A 171 38.75 -32.29 -2.39
C ASN A 171 38.50 -30.91 -1.76
N VAL A 172 37.73 -30.88 -0.68
CA VAL A 172 37.88 -29.89 0.38
C VAL A 172 38.30 -30.71 1.57
N PHE A 173 39.62 -30.85 1.65
CA PHE A 173 40.41 -31.05 2.85
C PHE A 173 39.58 -30.90 4.13
N ILE A 174 39.13 -32.02 4.71
CA ILE A 174 38.74 -32.05 6.12
C ILE A 174 40.06 -32.02 6.90
N GLY A 175 40.65 -30.83 6.94
CA GLY A 175 41.74 -30.52 7.84
C GLY A 175 41.13 -30.34 9.21
N GLU A 176 41.37 -31.34 10.06
CA GLU A 176 41.25 -31.29 11.50
C GLU A 176 41.50 -29.88 12.07
N LYS A 177 40.45 -29.24 12.58
CA LYS A 177 40.51 -28.31 13.72
C LYS A 177 39.14 -28.20 14.41
N TRP A 178 38.53 -29.35 14.70
CA TRP A 178 37.64 -29.44 15.87
C TRP A 178 38.49 -29.85 17.06
N GLY A 179 39.29 -28.91 17.53
CA GLY A 179 40.29 -29.10 18.57
C GLY A 179 40.61 -27.75 19.20
N ILE A 180 39.72 -27.32 20.09
CA ILE A 180 40.03 -26.69 21.38
C ILE A 180 41.29 -25.81 21.36
N SER A 181 41.11 -24.50 21.27
CA SER A 181 42.11 -23.51 21.68
C SER A 181 41.29 -22.28 22.03
N GLU A 182 41.07 -21.97 23.31
CA GLU A 182 42.01 -21.27 24.17
C GLU A 182 41.40 -21.34 25.59
N SER A 183 42.19 -21.66 26.61
CA SER A 183 41.80 -21.70 28.06
C SER A 183 41.41 -23.05 28.67
N ALA A 184 42.25 -24.10 28.56
CA ALA A 184 42.26 -25.20 29.54
C ALA A 184 43.54 -26.06 29.44
N ALA A 185 44.72 -25.46 29.58
CA ALA A 185 45.96 -26.20 29.91
C ALA A 185 47.08 -25.22 30.30
N LYS A 186 46.87 -24.43 31.35
CA LYS A 186 47.97 -24.07 32.26
C LYS A 186 47.82 -25.03 33.44
N ILE A 187 48.43 -26.19 33.31
CA ILE A 187 48.75 -27.03 34.46
C ILE A 187 50.27 -27.13 34.39
N ASP A 188 50.86 -26.31 35.24
CA ASP A 188 52.28 -26.27 35.58
C ASP A 188 52.70 -27.67 36.05
N PRO A 189 53.69 -28.33 35.43
CA PRO A 189 54.24 -29.56 35.95
C PRO A 189 55.45 -29.22 36.82
N ASP A 190 55.19 -28.82 38.06
CA ASP A 190 56.14 -28.92 39.17
C ASP A 190 55.38 -28.56 40.44
N PHE A 191 54.71 -29.53 41.05
CA PHE A 191 54.45 -29.59 42.50
C PHE A 191 53.92 -30.99 42.85
N ASP A 192 54.85 -31.91 43.10
CA ASP A 192 54.86 -32.76 44.29
C ASP A 192 56.35 -33.08 44.61
N GLU A 193 56.83 -32.44 45.70
CA GLU A 193 57.90 -32.82 46.67
C GLU A 193 59.28 -33.24 46.10
N ASP A 194 60.38 -32.51 46.36
CA ASP A 194 60.96 -32.15 47.68
C ASP A 194 61.19 -30.64 47.95
#